data_AF-A0A2D6SLZ2-F1
#
_entry.id   AF-A0A2D6SLZ2-F1
#
_cell.length_a   1.000
_cell.length_b   1.000
_cell.length_c   1.000
_cell.angle_alpha   90.00
_cell.angle_beta   90.00
_cell.angle_gamma   90.00
#
_symmetry.space_group_name_H-M   'P 1'
#
loop_
_entity.id
_entity.type
_entity.pdbx_description
1 polymer ?
#
loop_
_entity_poly.entity_id
_entity_poly.type
_entity_poly.pdbx_seq_one_letter_code
_entity_poly.pdbx_strand_id
1 'polypeptide(L)'
;MDDARTTEGFMSMKGGGYYSKATIGAKHVIDNAAHLIFDSLVRMNPKDDGTIFTVADMGCADGGTSISTIGEILKYIRKTTPSRPIQMVYTDLPKNDFSQVFQNVHGQTDMKTYIADIEDLYIFSSATSFHKPIFPAGSLNLGISATASHYVSEQPCIISNHVHMVGSAGEERAAYQEQGRLDWERMLLNRARDLAPTGRLALFNFGIDEKGRYLGSTGGVNMFDTFNLLWKSLIDDGIISEEEYLNTNFPQSYRTVEEFTTPLEDENSCVYKAGLRIEHVETRFVACPFAADFKRHGDSVKFAKEYIPTLRSWSEATFANGLSDRRSPDEQRKILDNFYGKYQCLVEESPEGHGMDYVHCYLIIRKDF
;
A
#
# COMPACT_ATOMS: atom_id res chain seq x y z
N MET A 1 4.09 27.83 -13.15
CA MET A 1 2.92 27.00 -13.50
C MET A 1 3.24 25.65 -12.95
N ASP A 2 2.65 25.34 -11.80
CA ASP A 2 2.80 24.10 -11.06
C ASP A 2 2.42 22.92 -11.94
N ASP A 3 3.41 22.18 -12.42
CA ASP A 3 3.19 20.83 -12.91
C ASP A 3 3.26 19.93 -11.66
N ALA A 4 2.16 19.87 -10.91
CA ALA A 4 2.06 18.96 -9.78
C ALA A 4 2.40 17.55 -10.27
N ARG A 5 3.51 16.98 -9.78
CA ARG A 5 3.93 15.63 -10.16
C ARG A 5 2.88 14.65 -9.65
N THR A 6 2.06 14.16 -10.57
CA THR A 6 1.02 13.17 -10.25
C THR A 6 1.66 11.85 -9.88
N THR A 7 1.18 11.23 -8.80
CA THR A 7 1.71 9.93 -8.33
C THR A 7 1.52 8.84 -9.38
N GLU A 8 0.39 8.88 -10.11
CA GLU A 8 0.08 7.97 -11.22
C GLU A 8 1.15 7.99 -12.34
N GLY A 9 1.85 9.12 -12.51
CA GLY A 9 2.83 9.32 -13.56
C GLY A 9 4.16 8.57 -13.34
N PHE A 10 4.51 8.20 -12.12
CA PHE A 10 5.82 7.58 -11.83
C PHE A 10 5.79 6.42 -10.84
N MET A 11 4.80 6.37 -9.94
CA MET A 11 4.78 5.37 -8.88
C MET A 11 4.47 3.98 -9.43
N SER A 12 5.36 3.04 -9.15
CA SER A 12 5.11 1.61 -9.30
C SER A 12 6.02 0.83 -8.34
N MET A 13 5.54 -0.33 -7.89
CA MET A 13 6.38 -1.25 -7.14
C MET A 13 7.41 -1.89 -8.09
N LYS A 14 8.53 -2.35 -7.55
CA LYS A 14 9.54 -3.06 -8.35
C LYS A 14 8.95 -4.34 -8.96
N GLY A 15 8.95 -4.41 -10.29
CA GLY A 15 8.31 -5.48 -11.08
C GLY A 15 9.04 -6.83 -11.05
N GLY A 16 8.55 -7.77 -11.86
CA GLY A 16 9.14 -9.13 -11.96
C GLY A 16 9.00 -9.98 -10.69
N GLY A 17 7.97 -9.70 -9.89
CA GLY A 17 7.67 -10.42 -8.64
C GLY A 17 8.59 -10.05 -7.48
N TYR A 18 9.44 -9.02 -7.67
CA TYR A 18 10.38 -8.58 -6.65
C TYR A 18 9.65 -8.08 -5.40
N TYR A 19 8.57 -7.32 -5.57
CA TYR A 19 7.81 -6.76 -4.45
C TYR A 19 7.32 -7.84 -3.49
N SER A 20 6.59 -8.85 -3.98
CA SER A 20 6.09 -9.93 -3.14
C SER A 20 7.18 -10.78 -2.49
N LYS A 21 8.30 -11.01 -3.19
CA LYS A 21 9.44 -11.77 -2.64
C LYS A 21 10.17 -11.02 -1.54
N ALA A 22 10.28 -9.70 -1.65
CA ALA A 22 11.01 -8.86 -0.71
C ALA A 22 10.16 -8.38 0.48
N THR A 23 8.82 -8.33 0.34
CA THR A 23 7.94 -7.60 1.28
C THR A 23 7.01 -8.54 2.07
N ILE A 24 7.59 -9.55 2.73
CA ILE A 24 6.82 -10.56 3.48
C ILE A 24 6.00 -9.97 4.64
N GLY A 25 6.41 -8.83 5.21
CA GLY A 25 5.63 -8.17 6.26
C GLY A 25 4.28 -7.62 5.79
N ALA A 26 4.16 -7.19 4.52
CA ALA A 26 2.86 -6.80 3.95
C ALA A 26 1.92 -8.00 3.82
N LYS A 27 2.46 -9.19 3.51
CA LYS A 27 1.70 -10.44 3.55
C LYS A 27 1.20 -10.76 4.97
N HIS A 28 2.06 -10.62 5.99
CA HIS A 28 1.63 -10.84 7.38
C HIS A 28 0.51 -9.89 7.82
N VAL A 29 0.54 -8.62 7.40
CA VAL A 29 -0.54 -7.64 7.64
C VAL A 29 -1.87 -8.16 7.11
N ILE A 30 -1.90 -8.63 5.86
CA ILE A 30 -3.12 -9.14 5.22
C ILE A 30 -3.58 -10.44 5.87
N ASP A 31 -2.69 -11.44 5.96
CA ASP A 31 -3.04 -12.77 6.43
C ASP A 31 -3.51 -12.77 7.90
N ASN A 32 -2.86 -11.99 8.77
CA ASN A 32 -3.23 -11.91 10.19
C ASN A 32 -4.60 -11.24 10.40
N ALA A 33 -5.09 -10.48 9.42
CA ALA A 33 -6.38 -9.78 9.46
C ALA A 33 -7.46 -10.42 8.57
N ALA A 34 -7.18 -11.56 7.92
CA ALA A 34 -8.13 -12.23 7.04
C ALA A 34 -9.45 -12.56 7.74
N HIS A 35 -9.42 -12.88 9.05
CA HIS A 35 -10.62 -13.14 9.84
C HIS A 35 -11.59 -11.95 9.88
N LEU A 36 -11.10 -10.69 9.88
CA LEU A 36 -11.97 -9.51 9.83
C LEU A 36 -12.79 -9.46 8.53
N ILE A 37 -12.19 -9.92 7.43
CA ILE A 37 -12.85 -10.01 6.13
C ILE A 37 -13.91 -11.13 6.16
N PHE A 38 -13.55 -12.32 6.66
CA PHE A 38 -14.50 -13.43 6.79
C PHE A 38 -15.68 -13.08 7.68
N ASP A 39 -15.44 -12.47 8.84
CA ASP A 39 -16.51 -12.03 9.74
C ASP A 39 -17.42 -10.99 9.07
N SER A 40 -16.86 -10.10 8.24
CA SER A 40 -17.64 -9.16 7.44
C SER A 40 -18.51 -9.84 6.39
N LEU A 41 -18.00 -10.90 5.74
CA LEU A 41 -18.77 -11.70 4.78
C LEU A 41 -19.89 -12.51 5.45
N VAL A 42 -19.64 -13.03 6.66
CA VAL A 42 -20.66 -13.67 7.49
C VAL A 42 -21.77 -12.68 7.84
N ARG A 43 -21.42 -11.46 8.27
CA ARG A 43 -22.42 -10.39 8.55
C ARG A 43 -23.15 -9.92 7.30
N MET A 44 -22.44 -9.80 6.18
CA MET A 44 -23.01 -9.44 4.88
C MET A 44 -24.05 -10.47 4.44
N ASN A 45 -23.82 -11.77 4.75
CA ASN A 45 -24.69 -12.89 4.42
C ASN A 45 -25.24 -12.80 2.98
N PRO A 46 -24.35 -12.81 1.97
CA PRO A 46 -24.76 -12.58 0.59
C PRO A 46 -25.73 -13.65 0.12
N LYS A 47 -26.81 -13.21 -0.55
CA LYS A 47 -27.78 -14.12 -1.13
C LYS A 47 -27.18 -14.84 -2.33
N ASP A 48 -27.56 -16.11 -2.49
CA ASP A 48 -27.30 -16.89 -3.68
C ASP A 48 -28.44 -16.68 -4.69
N ASP A 49 -28.33 -15.61 -5.49
CA ASP A 49 -29.38 -15.11 -6.38
C ASP A 49 -29.00 -15.17 -7.87
N GLY A 50 -27.90 -15.84 -8.20
CA GLY A 50 -27.38 -15.97 -9.57
C GLY A 50 -26.76 -14.69 -10.16
N THR A 51 -26.72 -13.57 -9.43
CA THR A 51 -26.05 -12.35 -9.89
C THR A 51 -24.53 -12.46 -9.75
N ILE A 52 -23.77 -11.62 -10.46
CA ILE A 52 -22.30 -11.60 -10.35
C ILE A 52 -21.90 -11.16 -8.93
N PHE A 53 -20.91 -11.85 -8.34
CA PHE A 53 -20.23 -11.42 -7.11
C PHE A 53 -18.87 -10.83 -7.47
N THR A 54 -18.73 -9.52 -7.39
CA THR A 54 -17.48 -8.82 -7.71
C THR A 54 -16.63 -8.60 -6.46
N VAL A 55 -15.40 -9.08 -6.51
CA VAL A 55 -14.34 -8.84 -5.51
C VAL A 55 -13.24 -8.00 -6.16
N ALA A 56 -12.68 -7.05 -5.43
CA ALA A 56 -11.54 -6.25 -5.88
C ALA A 56 -10.40 -6.25 -4.87
N ASP A 57 -9.16 -6.33 -5.38
CA ASP A 57 -7.93 -6.02 -4.62
C ASP A 57 -7.34 -4.71 -5.17
N MET A 58 -7.38 -3.65 -4.36
CA MET A 58 -7.08 -2.27 -4.76
C MET A 58 -5.73 -1.80 -4.21
N GLY A 59 -4.79 -1.60 -5.13
CA GLY A 59 -3.37 -1.47 -4.84
C GLY A 59 -2.69 -2.84 -4.80
N CYS A 60 -2.93 -3.67 -5.83
CA CYS A 60 -2.52 -5.07 -5.80
C CYS A 60 -1.03 -5.29 -6.02
N ALA A 61 -0.28 -4.32 -6.54
CA ALA A 61 1.10 -4.51 -7.00
C ALA A 61 1.22 -5.74 -7.92
N ASP A 62 2.09 -6.70 -7.58
CA ASP A 62 2.22 -7.96 -8.30
C ASP A 62 1.24 -9.07 -7.83
N GLY A 63 0.31 -8.75 -6.91
CA GLY A 63 -0.74 -9.62 -6.38
C GLY A 63 -0.27 -10.71 -5.43
N GLY A 64 1.04 -10.92 -5.26
CA GLY A 64 1.56 -12.08 -4.53
C GLY A 64 1.42 -11.98 -3.01
N THR A 65 1.42 -10.78 -2.43
CA THR A 65 1.23 -10.59 -0.98
C THR A 65 -0.20 -10.94 -0.54
N SER A 66 -1.18 -10.71 -1.41
CA SER A 66 -2.61 -10.94 -1.15
C SER A 66 -3.13 -12.28 -1.69
N ILE A 67 -2.44 -12.93 -2.64
CA ILE A 67 -2.93 -14.10 -3.39
C ILE A 67 -3.54 -15.21 -2.53
N SER A 68 -2.91 -15.52 -1.39
CA SER A 68 -3.37 -16.56 -0.47
C SER A 68 -4.69 -16.17 0.19
N THR A 69 -4.76 -14.96 0.76
CA THR A 69 -5.96 -14.47 1.44
C THR A 69 -7.12 -14.28 0.46
N ILE A 70 -6.85 -13.74 -0.74
CA ILE A 70 -7.83 -13.65 -1.82
C ILE A 70 -8.35 -15.05 -2.19
N GLY A 71 -7.48 -16.03 -2.36
CA GLY A 71 -7.87 -17.40 -2.68
C GLY A 71 -8.86 -17.99 -1.66
N GLU A 72 -8.59 -17.82 -0.36
CA GLU A 72 -9.47 -18.31 0.69
C GLU A 72 -10.81 -17.54 0.75
N ILE A 73 -10.80 -16.24 0.49
CA ILE A 73 -12.02 -15.41 0.37
C ILE A 73 -12.90 -15.90 -0.79
N LEU A 74 -12.31 -16.09 -1.97
CA LEU A 74 -13.06 -16.53 -3.16
C LEU A 74 -13.62 -17.95 -2.97
N LYS A 75 -12.87 -18.86 -2.33
CA LYS A 75 -13.35 -20.20 -1.95
C LYS A 75 -14.54 -20.13 -0.99
N TYR A 76 -14.48 -19.24 0.01
CA TYR A 76 -15.59 -19.01 0.92
C TYR A 76 -16.83 -18.50 0.17
N ILE A 77 -16.68 -17.50 -0.70
CA ILE A 77 -17.77 -16.95 -1.51
C ILE A 77 -18.39 -18.05 -2.38
N ARG A 78 -17.58 -18.82 -3.12
CA ARG A 78 -18.05 -19.94 -3.94
C ARG A 78 -18.86 -20.96 -3.13
N LYS A 79 -18.43 -21.26 -1.90
CA LYS A 79 -19.16 -22.18 -1.01
C LYS A 79 -20.50 -21.62 -0.54
N THR A 80 -20.57 -20.32 -0.25
CA THR A 80 -21.78 -19.69 0.31
C THR A 80 -22.78 -19.22 -0.75
N THR A 81 -22.32 -18.92 -1.96
CA THR A 81 -23.15 -18.47 -3.09
C THR A 81 -22.81 -19.26 -4.35
N PRO A 82 -23.12 -20.58 -4.39
CA PRO A 82 -22.66 -21.46 -5.45
C PRO A 82 -23.19 -21.10 -6.84
N SER A 83 -24.35 -20.46 -6.96
CA SER A 83 -24.95 -20.10 -8.26
C SER A 83 -24.37 -18.82 -8.89
N ARG A 84 -23.61 -18.02 -8.13
CA ARG A 84 -23.14 -16.70 -8.56
C ARG A 84 -21.82 -16.79 -9.31
N PRO A 85 -21.68 -16.22 -10.52
CA PRO A 85 -20.38 -16.02 -11.15
C PRO A 85 -19.51 -15.10 -10.29
N ILE A 86 -18.24 -15.42 -10.12
CA ILE A 86 -17.31 -14.59 -9.33
C ILE A 86 -16.41 -13.81 -10.26
N GLN A 87 -16.42 -12.49 -10.12
CA GLN A 87 -15.52 -11.59 -10.82
C GLN A 87 -14.45 -11.09 -9.84
N MET A 88 -13.20 -11.48 -10.03
CA MET A 88 -12.06 -10.97 -9.25
C MET A 88 -11.31 -9.93 -10.06
N VAL A 89 -11.17 -8.71 -9.51
CA VAL A 89 -10.53 -7.58 -10.19
C VAL A 89 -9.32 -7.09 -9.41
N TYR A 90 -8.15 -7.18 -10.02
CA TYR A 90 -6.92 -6.60 -9.49
C TYR A 90 -6.77 -5.16 -10.00
N THR A 91 -6.67 -4.18 -9.11
CA THR A 91 -6.61 -2.77 -9.52
C THR A 91 -5.33 -2.12 -9.02
N ASP A 92 -4.65 -1.37 -9.89
CA ASP A 92 -3.45 -0.61 -9.55
C ASP A 92 -3.26 0.55 -10.54
N LEU A 93 -2.18 1.31 -10.40
CA LEU A 93 -1.81 2.39 -11.32
C LEU A 93 -1.38 1.84 -12.70
N PRO A 94 -1.43 2.65 -13.78
CA PRO A 94 -1.09 2.21 -15.13
C PRO A 94 0.32 1.63 -15.31
N LYS A 95 1.29 2.07 -14.50
CA LYS A 95 2.68 1.59 -14.54
C LYS A 95 2.91 0.28 -13.78
N ASN A 96 1.89 -0.28 -13.14
CA ASN A 96 2.01 -1.54 -12.43
C ASN A 96 2.30 -2.71 -13.39
N ASP A 97 3.04 -3.70 -12.89
CA ASP A 97 3.36 -4.93 -13.63
C ASP A 97 2.20 -5.93 -13.57
N PHE A 98 1.11 -5.64 -14.29
CA PHE A 98 -0.03 -6.55 -14.38
C PHE A 98 0.32 -7.90 -15.02
N SER A 99 1.38 -7.96 -15.85
CA SER A 99 1.85 -9.22 -16.41
C SER A 99 2.26 -10.17 -15.30
N GLN A 100 2.97 -9.66 -14.28
CA GLN A 100 3.33 -10.45 -13.11
C GLN A 100 2.12 -10.90 -12.28
N VAL A 101 1.09 -10.05 -12.13
CA VAL A 101 -0.18 -10.43 -11.47
C VAL A 101 -0.79 -11.64 -12.17
N PHE A 102 -0.92 -11.60 -13.50
CA PHE A 102 -1.47 -12.71 -14.26
C PHE A 102 -0.58 -13.95 -14.21
N GLN A 103 0.74 -13.81 -14.24
CA GLN A 103 1.65 -14.95 -14.08
C GLN A 103 1.45 -15.65 -12.72
N ASN A 104 1.28 -14.87 -11.64
CA ASN A 104 1.02 -15.42 -10.31
C ASN A 104 -0.35 -16.11 -10.24
N VAL A 105 -1.41 -15.45 -10.71
CA VAL A 105 -2.78 -15.98 -10.68
C VAL A 105 -2.95 -17.19 -11.60
N HIS A 106 -2.29 -17.24 -12.75
CA HIS A 106 -2.39 -18.38 -13.66
C HIS A 106 -1.37 -19.50 -13.40
N GLY A 107 -0.67 -19.48 -12.25
CA GLY A 107 0.24 -20.56 -11.86
C GLY A 107 1.47 -20.69 -12.75
N GLN A 108 1.93 -19.57 -13.33
CA GLN A 108 3.15 -19.49 -14.13
C GLN A 108 4.40 -19.16 -13.28
N THR A 109 4.23 -19.07 -11.97
CA THR A 109 5.30 -18.87 -10.98
C THR A 109 5.27 -19.96 -9.91
N ASP A 110 6.20 -19.88 -8.95
CA ASP A 110 6.29 -20.75 -7.78
C ASP A 110 5.23 -20.45 -6.70
N MET A 111 4.47 -19.36 -6.85
CA MET A 111 3.39 -19.03 -5.93
C MET A 111 2.19 -19.96 -6.09
N LYS A 112 1.64 -20.41 -4.96
CA LYS A 112 0.40 -21.18 -4.95
C LYS A 112 -0.76 -20.28 -5.38
N THR A 113 -1.42 -20.65 -6.48
CA THR A 113 -2.62 -19.99 -7.00
C THR A 113 -3.91 -20.67 -6.53
N TYR A 114 -5.03 -19.94 -6.63
CA TYR A 114 -6.38 -20.39 -6.35
C TYR A 114 -7.20 -20.71 -7.62
N ILE A 115 -6.72 -20.36 -8.81
CA ILE A 115 -7.58 -20.31 -10.02
C ILE A 115 -8.20 -21.65 -10.41
N ALA A 116 -7.49 -22.75 -10.22
CA ALA A 116 -7.98 -24.10 -10.54
C ALA A 116 -8.93 -24.66 -9.47
N ASP A 117 -8.96 -24.07 -8.28
CA ASP A 117 -9.74 -24.55 -7.13
C ASP A 117 -11.17 -23.98 -7.11
N ILE A 118 -11.50 -23.04 -8.01
CA ILE A 118 -12.75 -22.26 -7.95
C ILE A 118 -13.42 -22.26 -9.32
N GLU A 119 -14.62 -22.84 -9.38
CA GLU A 119 -15.44 -22.84 -10.60
C GLU A 119 -16.06 -21.45 -10.86
N ASP A 120 -16.44 -21.19 -12.12
CA ASP A 120 -17.15 -19.99 -12.59
C ASP A 120 -16.53 -18.67 -12.05
N LEU A 121 -15.20 -18.60 -12.14
CA LEU A 121 -14.35 -17.50 -11.69
C LEU A 121 -13.70 -16.80 -12.89
N TYR A 122 -13.80 -15.47 -12.92
CA TYR A 122 -13.27 -14.63 -13.98
C TYR A 122 -12.29 -13.60 -13.39
N ILE A 123 -11.08 -13.54 -13.96
CA ILE A 123 -10.01 -12.66 -13.50
C ILE A 123 -9.89 -11.46 -14.43
N PHE A 124 -9.87 -10.26 -13.85
CA PHE A 124 -9.70 -9.01 -14.56
C PHE A 124 -8.65 -8.13 -13.88
N SER A 125 -8.19 -7.12 -14.61
CA SER A 125 -7.39 -6.03 -14.06
C SER A 125 -7.97 -4.66 -14.44
N SER A 126 -7.80 -3.68 -13.56
CA SER A 126 -8.04 -2.27 -13.89
C SER A 126 -6.80 -1.43 -13.58
N ALA A 127 -6.29 -0.75 -14.58
CA ALA A 127 -5.19 0.21 -14.48
C ALA A 127 -5.67 1.61 -14.05
N THR A 128 -6.78 1.70 -13.32
CA THR A 128 -7.41 2.97 -12.93
C THR A 128 -7.04 3.30 -11.50
N SER A 129 -6.48 4.49 -11.26
CA SER A 129 -6.25 5.00 -9.91
C SER A 129 -7.50 4.89 -9.04
N PHE A 130 -7.32 4.39 -7.82
CA PHE A 130 -8.39 4.28 -6.82
C PHE A 130 -8.88 5.65 -6.31
N HIS A 131 -8.22 6.74 -6.67
CA HIS A 131 -8.72 8.12 -6.51
C HIS A 131 -9.78 8.50 -7.56
N LYS A 132 -10.08 7.60 -8.51
CA LYS A 132 -11.13 7.73 -9.53
C LYS A 132 -12.18 6.60 -9.34
N PRO A 133 -13.37 6.71 -9.97
CA PRO A 133 -14.30 5.60 -10.07
C PRO A 133 -13.67 4.44 -10.86
N ILE A 134 -13.66 3.23 -10.28
CA ILE A 134 -13.07 2.03 -10.92
C ILE A 134 -14.16 1.16 -11.53
N PHE A 135 -15.35 1.15 -10.92
CA PHE A 135 -16.45 0.26 -11.26
C PHE A 135 -17.70 1.05 -11.71
N PRO A 136 -18.61 0.43 -12.48
CA PRO A 136 -19.98 0.91 -12.57
C PRO A 136 -20.62 1.02 -11.18
N ALA A 137 -21.55 1.96 -11.01
CA ALA A 137 -22.20 2.15 -9.72
C ALA A 137 -22.94 0.88 -9.28
N GLY A 138 -22.81 0.49 -8.01
CA GLY A 138 -23.52 -0.65 -7.45
C GLY A 138 -23.00 -2.03 -7.87
N SER A 139 -21.80 -2.14 -8.45
CA SER A 139 -21.29 -3.38 -9.04
C SER A 139 -20.18 -4.08 -8.25
N LEU A 140 -19.64 -3.45 -7.19
CA LEU A 140 -18.62 -4.02 -6.32
C LEU A 140 -19.25 -4.61 -5.05
N ASN A 141 -19.08 -5.91 -4.78
CA ASN A 141 -19.62 -6.55 -3.57
C ASN A 141 -18.63 -6.49 -2.41
N LEU A 142 -17.35 -6.76 -2.67
CA LEU A 142 -16.27 -6.71 -1.67
C LEU A 142 -15.04 -6.01 -2.25
N GLY A 143 -14.66 -4.87 -1.70
CA GLY A 143 -13.38 -4.21 -1.99
C GLY A 143 -12.37 -4.46 -0.89
N ILE A 144 -11.16 -4.87 -1.25
CA ILE A 144 -10.03 -5.06 -0.34
C ILE A 144 -8.94 -4.08 -0.78
N SER A 145 -8.27 -3.44 0.17
CA SER A 145 -7.11 -2.62 -0.11
C SER A 145 -6.15 -2.71 1.06
N ALA A 146 -4.91 -3.09 0.80
CA ALA A 146 -3.89 -3.18 1.82
C ALA A 146 -2.62 -2.43 1.39
N THR A 147 -2.07 -1.60 2.28
CA THR A 147 -0.81 -0.89 2.04
C THR A 147 -0.83 -0.05 0.74
N ALA A 148 -1.90 0.71 0.51
CA ALA A 148 -2.07 1.48 -0.74
C ALA A 148 -2.59 2.92 -0.53
N SER A 149 -3.63 3.14 0.28
CA SER A 149 -4.33 4.43 0.36
C SER A 149 -3.56 5.57 1.06
N HIS A 150 -2.37 5.27 1.56
CA HIS A 150 -1.44 6.26 2.07
C HIS A 150 -0.73 7.01 0.93
N TYR A 151 -0.68 6.46 -0.29
CA TYR A 151 -0.23 7.19 -1.47
C TYR A 151 -1.27 8.25 -1.89
N VAL A 152 -0.86 9.51 -1.87
CA VAL A 152 -1.69 10.64 -2.33
C VAL A 152 -1.69 10.73 -3.85
N SER A 153 -2.70 11.39 -4.42
CA SER A 153 -2.89 11.49 -5.87
C SER A 153 -1.84 12.38 -6.54
N GLU A 154 -1.32 13.37 -5.83
CA GLU A 154 -0.29 14.29 -6.28
C GLU A 154 0.62 14.72 -5.13
N GLN A 155 1.83 15.14 -5.48
CA GLN A 155 2.76 15.75 -4.53
C GLN A 155 2.34 17.21 -4.27
N PRO A 156 1.93 17.59 -3.04
CA PRO A 156 1.38 18.91 -2.78
C PRO A 156 2.45 20.01 -2.66
N CYS A 157 3.66 19.67 -2.21
CA CYS A 157 4.79 20.58 -2.17
C CYS A 157 6.13 19.83 -2.12
N ILE A 158 7.23 20.56 -2.30
CA ILE A 158 8.58 20.10 -1.96
C ILE A 158 8.73 20.12 -0.45
N ILE A 159 9.36 19.08 0.11
CA ILE A 159 9.79 19.07 1.52
C ILE A 159 11.25 19.50 1.54
N SER A 160 11.54 20.64 2.16
CA SER A 160 12.84 21.32 2.01
C SER A 160 14.00 20.61 2.72
N ASN A 161 13.72 19.90 3.81
CA ASN A 161 14.75 19.31 4.69
C ASN A 161 14.56 17.81 4.95
N HIS A 162 13.65 17.15 4.22
CA HIS A 162 13.34 15.75 4.39
C HIS A 162 12.78 15.12 3.10
N VAL A 163 12.78 13.79 3.01
CA VAL A 163 12.20 13.07 1.85
C VAL A 163 10.73 12.68 2.05
N HIS A 164 10.23 12.66 3.29
CA HIS A 164 8.85 12.23 3.62
C HIS A 164 8.19 13.17 4.63
N MET A 165 6.86 13.32 4.55
CA MET A 165 6.08 14.22 5.42
C MET A 165 6.18 13.91 6.93
N VAL A 166 6.69 12.73 7.31
CA VAL A 166 6.90 12.38 8.73
C VAL A 166 8.02 13.18 9.37
N GLY A 167 9.00 13.63 8.57
CA GLY A 167 10.11 14.47 9.02
C GLY A 167 9.93 15.95 8.65
N SER A 168 8.78 16.34 8.10
CA SER A 168 8.45 17.75 7.80
C SER A 168 7.64 18.41 8.91
N ALA A 169 7.54 19.73 8.87
CA ALA A 169 6.80 20.54 9.84
C ALA A 169 6.09 21.73 9.15
N GLY A 170 5.27 22.46 9.91
CA GLY A 170 4.63 23.70 9.45
C GLY A 170 3.76 23.50 8.20
N GLU A 171 3.87 24.42 7.24
CA GLU A 171 3.07 24.44 6.01
C GLU A 171 3.33 23.20 5.14
N GLU A 172 4.56 22.71 5.06
CA GLU A 172 4.90 21.51 4.28
C GLU A 172 4.17 20.28 4.84
N ARG A 173 4.17 20.10 6.16
CA ARG A 173 3.44 19.02 6.81
C ARG A 173 1.93 19.15 6.60
N ALA A 174 1.40 20.35 6.80
CA ALA A 174 -0.03 20.63 6.63
C ALA A 174 -0.52 20.36 5.20
N ALA A 175 0.29 20.68 4.19
CA ALA A 175 -0.04 20.43 2.78
C ALA A 175 -0.22 18.93 2.47
N TYR A 176 0.68 18.06 2.97
CA TYR A 176 0.54 16.60 2.83
C TYR A 176 -0.64 16.03 3.62
N GLN A 177 -0.94 16.58 4.79
CA GLN A 177 -2.11 16.17 5.56
C GLN A 177 -3.41 16.56 4.85
N GLU A 178 -3.50 17.77 4.31
CA GLU A 178 -4.68 18.22 3.58
C GLU A 178 -4.88 17.44 2.28
N GLN A 179 -3.82 17.20 1.50
CA GLN A 179 -3.89 16.34 0.33
C GLN A 179 -4.35 14.92 0.70
N GLY A 180 -3.79 14.37 1.78
CA GLY A 180 -4.20 13.08 2.34
C GLY A 180 -5.67 13.04 2.74
N ARG A 181 -6.19 14.12 3.34
CA ARG A 181 -7.60 14.25 3.73
C ARG A 181 -8.51 14.27 2.50
N LEU A 182 -8.19 15.10 1.51
CA LEU A 182 -8.94 15.23 0.25
C LEU A 182 -8.98 13.90 -0.52
N ASP A 183 -7.85 13.21 -0.64
CA ASP A 183 -7.77 11.93 -1.35
C ASP A 183 -8.49 10.81 -0.61
N TRP A 184 -8.47 10.80 0.73
CA TRP A 184 -9.23 9.84 1.52
C TRP A 184 -10.74 10.00 1.32
N GLU A 185 -11.23 11.23 1.43
CA GLU A 185 -12.64 11.56 1.19
C GLU A 185 -13.05 11.15 -0.24
N ARG A 186 -12.24 11.52 -1.24
CA ARG A 186 -12.48 11.18 -2.65
C ARG A 186 -12.51 9.68 -2.87
N MET A 187 -11.56 8.94 -2.30
CA MET A 187 -11.53 7.49 -2.40
C MET A 187 -12.79 6.87 -1.79
N LEU A 188 -13.18 7.28 -0.58
CA LEU A 188 -14.38 6.78 0.10
C LEU A 188 -15.66 7.08 -0.70
N LEU A 189 -15.80 8.29 -1.25
CA LEU A 189 -16.95 8.65 -2.09
C LEU A 189 -17.01 7.83 -3.38
N ASN A 190 -15.87 7.61 -4.04
CA ASN A 190 -15.82 6.73 -5.21
C ASN A 190 -16.21 5.29 -4.84
N ARG A 191 -15.71 4.76 -3.71
CA ARG A 191 -16.09 3.42 -3.25
C ARG A 191 -17.54 3.33 -2.83
N ALA A 192 -18.11 4.37 -2.22
CA ALA A 192 -19.53 4.44 -1.92
C ALA A 192 -20.38 4.31 -3.19
N ARG A 193 -19.97 4.94 -4.29
CA ARG A 193 -20.63 4.78 -5.59
C ARG A 193 -20.45 3.36 -6.16
N ASP A 194 -19.23 2.82 -6.12
CA ASP A 194 -18.88 1.53 -6.71
C ASP A 194 -19.58 0.35 -6.01
N LEU A 195 -19.73 0.42 -4.69
CA LEU A 195 -20.31 -0.66 -3.88
C LEU A 195 -21.78 -0.92 -4.20
N ALA A 196 -22.11 -2.21 -4.36
CA ALA A 196 -23.47 -2.72 -4.31
C ALA A 196 -24.12 -2.42 -2.94
N PRO A 197 -25.47 -2.40 -2.84
CA PRO A 197 -26.14 -2.37 -1.54
C PRO A 197 -25.61 -3.50 -0.66
N THR A 198 -25.37 -3.22 0.63
CA THR A 198 -24.75 -4.14 1.59
C THR A 198 -23.29 -4.54 1.28
N GLY A 199 -22.65 -3.94 0.28
CA GLY A 199 -21.25 -4.18 -0.02
C GLY A 199 -20.32 -3.82 1.14
N ARG A 200 -19.11 -4.40 1.14
CA ARG A 200 -18.11 -4.19 2.18
C ARG A 200 -16.79 -3.71 1.60
N LEU A 201 -16.07 -2.91 2.39
CA LEU A 201 -14.66 -2.60 2.18
C LEU A 201 -13.85 -3.14 3.36
N ALA A 202 -12.73 -3.78 3.06
CA ALA A 202 -11.68 -4.11 4.01
C ALA A 202 -10.43 -3.29 3.65
N LEU A 203 -10.13 -2.27 4.45
CA LEU A 203 -9.06 -1.31 4.17
C LEU A 203 -8.00 -1.40 5.27
N PHE A 204 -6.83 -1.93 4.94
CA PHE A 204 -5.70 -2.14 5.86
C PHE A 204 -4.53 -1.26 5.42
N ASN A 205 -4.50 0.00 5.87
CA ASN A 205 -3.56 0.99 5.33
C ASN A 205 -2.64 1.59 6.38
N PHE A 206 -1.45 2.00 5.96
CA PHE A 206 -0.51 2.69 6.84
C PHE A 206 -1.16 3.90 7.48
N GLY A 207 -0.89 4.06 8.77
CA GLY A 207 -1.41 5.15 9.57
C GLY A 207 -0.48 5.50 10.72
N ILE A 208 -0.97 6.37 11.56
CA ILE A 208 -0.37 6.75 12.83
C ILE A 208 -1.25 6.17 13.93
N ASP A 209 -0.69 5.29 14.76
CA ASP A 209 -1.45 4.70 15.86
C ASP A 209 -1.60 5.66 17.06
N GLU A 210 -2.32 5.21 18.08
CA GLU A 210 -2.62 5.96 19.30
C GLU A 210 -1.36 6.33 20.11
N LYS A 211 -0.21 5.69 19.82
CA LYS A 211 1.09 5.97 20.42
C LYS A 211 1.95 6.86 19.54
N GLY A 212 1.44 7.35 18.42
CA GLY A 212 2.17 8.15 17.45
C GLY A 212 3.15 7.35 16.58
N ARG A 213 3.06 6.01 16.58
CA ARG A 213 3.93 5.15 15.77
C ARG A 213 3.42 5.08 14.34
N TYR A 214 4.34 4.90 13.39
CA TYR A 214 4.04 4.74 11.97
C TYR A 214 5.07 3.79 11.32
N LEU A 215 4.93 3.54 10.01
CA LEU A 215 5.84 2.66 9.26
C LEU A 215 7.31 3.03 9.51
N GLY A 216 8.09 2.07 10.02
CA GLY A 216 9.52 2.25 10.26
C GLY A 216 9.86 3.28 11.35
N SER A 217 8.91 3.64 12.22
CA SER A 217 9.14 4.50 13.39
C SER A 217 8.31 4.02 14.58
N THR A 218 8.91 3.11 15.36
CA THR A 218 8.22 2.31 16.39
C THR A 218 9.01 2.22 17.70
N GLY A 219 10.00 3.10 17.89
CA GLY A 219 10.88 3.16 19.07
C GLY A 219 12.34 2.77 18.81
N GLY A 220 12.66 2.37 17.57
CA GLY A 220 14.03 2.13 17.09
C GLY A 220 14.55 3.27 16.21
N VAL A 221 15.42 2.93 15.26
CA VAL A 221 15.93 3.86 14.25
C VAL A 221 14.81 4.21 13.28
N ASN A 222 14.59 5.51 13.05
CA ASN A 222 13.60 5.96 12.09
C ASN A 222 14.06 5.70 10.66
N MET A 223 13.27 4.90 9.94
CA MET A 223 13.56 4.51 8.56
C MET A 223 13.62 5.71 7.60
N PHE A 224 12.71 6.68 7.72
CA PHE A 224 12.66 7.83 6.83
C PHE A 224 13.76 8.85 7.14
N ASP A 225 14.12 9.02 8.41
CA ASP A 225 15.28 9.85 8.79
C ASP A 225 16.57 9.25 8.21
N THR A 226 16.68 7.91 8.21
CA THR A 226 17.81 7.20 7.61
C THR A 226 17.85 7.36 6.09
N PHE A 227 16.71 7.23 5.40
CA PHE A 227 16.61 7.55 3.98
C PHE A 227 17.07 8.97 3.69
N ASN A 228 16.59 9.94 4.47
CA ASN A 228 16.96 11.34 4.30
C ASN A 228 18.46 11.58 4.48
N LEU A 229 19.03 11.04 5.56
CA LEU A 229 20.46 11.15 5.87
C LEU A 229 21.32 10.58 4.73
N LEU A 230 21.01 9.36 4.28
CA LEU A 230 21.80 8.69 3.25
C LEU A 230 21.62 9.34 1.89
N TRP A 231 20.41 9.80 1.55
CA TRP A 231 20.17 10.52 0.30
C TRP A 231 20.92 11.85 0.27
N LYS A 232 20.87 12.60 1.37
CA LYS A 232 21.63 13.84 1.54
C LYS A 232 23.15 13.62 1.45
N SER A 233 23.66 12.50 1.99
CA SER A 233 25.10 12.18 1.87
C SER A 233 25.58 12.04 0.42
N LEU A 234 24.69 11.74 -0.53
CA LEU A 234 25.03 11.69 -1.94
C LEU A 234 25.23 13.09 -2.55
N ILE A 235 24.70 14.15 -1.92
CA ILE A 235 25.02 15.54 -2.27
C ILE A 235 26.45 15.83 -1.83
N ASP A 236 26.79 15.47 -0.59
CA ASP A 236 28.12 15.70 -0.01
C ASP A 236 29.21 14.97 -0.82
N ASP A 237 28.89 13.78 -1.34
CA ASP A 237 29.75 12.99 -2.24
C ASP A 237 29.78 13.53 -3.69
N GLY A 238 28.98 14.54 -4.04
CA GLY A 238 28.88 15.10 -5.39
C GLY A 238 28.22 14.18 -6.42
N ILE A 239 27.44 13.20 -5.97
CA ILE A 239 26.81 12.16 -6.80
C ILE A 239 25.45 12.64 -7.34
N ILE A 240 24.68 13.33 -6.51
CA ILE A 240 23.42 14.00 -6.88
C ILE A 240 23.51 15.51 -6.60
N SER A 241 22.69 16.31 -7.28
CA SER A 241 22.59 17.74 -6.99
C SER A 241 21.61 18.02 -5.84
N GLU A 242 21.67 19.24 -5.29
CA GLU A 242 20.67 19.72 -4.33
C GLU A 242 19.26 19.75 -4.91
N GLU A 243 19.13 20.08 -6.20
CA GLU A 243 17.86 20.03 -6.93
C GLU A 243 17.29 18.60 -6.98
N GLU A 244 18.12 17.59 -7.25
CA GLU A 244 17.69 16.18 -7.28
C GLU A 244 17.25 15.70 -5.89
N TYR A 245 17.95 16.13 -4.83
CA TYR A 245 17.52 15.89 -3.46
C TYR A 245 16.16 16.53 -3.16
N LEU A 246 16.00 17.83 -3.44
CA LEU A 246 14.75 18.55 -3.21
C LEU A 246 13.58 17.98 -4.03
N ASN A 247 13.86 17.43 -5.21
CA ASN A 247 12.88 16.77 -6.07
C ASN A 247 12.48 15.37 -5.58
N THR A 248 13.10 14.85 -4.53
CA THR A 248 12.84 13.52 -3.97
C THR A 248 11.89 13.61 -2.79
N ASN A 249 10.58 13.54 -3.04
CA ASN A 249 9.58 13.49 -1.98
C ASN A 249 8.65 12.29 -2.16
N PHE A 250 8.43 11.53 -1.08
CA PHE A 250 7.47 10.44 -1.08
C PHE A 250 6.05 11.02 -1.13
N PRO A 251 5.24 10.68 -2.15
CA PRO A 251 3.86 11.15 -2.24
C PRO A 251 2.96 10.31 -1.32
N GLN A 252 3.24 10.38 -0.02
CA GLN A 252 2.59 9.59 1.00
C GLN A 252 2.10 10.50 2.12
N SER A 253 0.93 10.19 2.68
CA SER A 253 0.35 10.86 3.84
C SER A 253 -0.17 9.80 4.80
N TYR A 254 0.29 9.84 6.06
CA TYR A 254 -0.14 8.93 7.11
C TYR A 254 -1.18 9.61 7.98
N ARG A 255 -2.30 8.92 8.16
CA ARG A 255 -3.46 9.41 8.89
C ARG A 255 -3.53 8.80 10.27
N THR A 256 -3.98 9.58 11.26
CA THR A 256 -4.35 9.06 12.57
C THR A 256 -5.64 8.24 12.47
N VAL A 257 -5.95 7.47 13.52
CA VAL A 257 -7.23 6.76 13.63
C VAL A 257 -8.41 7.73 13.49
N GLU A 258 -8.36 8.88 14.14
CA GLU A 258 -9.39 9.92 14.06
C GLU A 258 -9.56 10.45 12.63
N GLU A 259 -8.46 10.72 11.92
CA GLU A 259 -8.51 11.17 10.52
C GLU A 259 -9.09 10.10 9.59
N PHE A 260 -8.87 8.82 9.89
CA PHE A 260 -9.50 7.72 9.16
C PHE A 260 -11.00 7.63 9.41
N THR A 261 -11.45 7.77 10.67
CA THR A 261 -12.84 7.50 11.05
C THR A 261 -13.77 8.70 10.92
N THR A 262 -13.27 9.93 11.06
CA THR A 262 -14.10 11.15 11.05
C THR A 262 -15.08 11.23 9.87
N PRO A 263 -14.69 10.98 8.60
CA PRO A 263 -15.63 11.02 7.47
C PRO A 263 -16.72 9.93 7.53
N LEU A 264 -16.53 8.88 8.31
CA LEU A 264 -17.44 7.75 8.45
C LEU A 264 -18.31 7.83 9.70
N GLU A 265 -18.06 8.82 10.58
CA GLU A 265 -18.76 9.02 11.85
C GLU A 265 -19.53 10.35 11.88
N ASP A 266 -18.99 11.42 11.28
CA ASP A 266 -19.68 12.71 11.19
C ASP A 266 -20.87 12.63 10.23
N GLU A 267 -22.09 12.73 10.78
CA GLU A 267 -23.34 12.70 10.02
C GLU A 267 -23.46 13.82 8.97
N ASN A 268 -22.69 14.90 9.14
CA ASN A 268 -22.67 16.02 8.21
C ASN A 268 -21.71 15.81 7.05
N SER A 269 -20.76 14.87 7.16
CA SER A 269 -19.79 14.58 6.11
C SER A 269 -20.46 14.00 4.85
N CYS A 270 -19.85 14.26 3.69
CA CYS A 270 -20.31 13.73 2.41
C CYS A 270 -20.23 12.18 2.36
N VAL A 271 -19.21 11.59 3.01
CA VAL A 271 -18.98 10.16 3.07
C VAL A 271 -20.05 9.44 3.89
N TYR A 272 -20.39 9.96 5.08
CA TYR A 272 -21.50 9.40 5.87
C TYR A 272 -22.82 9.51 5.11
N LYS A 273 -23.09 10.65 4.47
CA LYS A 273 -24.28 10.87 3.63
C LYS A 273 -24.32 9.95 2.41
N ALA A 274 -23.17 9.51 1.91
CA ALA A 274 -23.06 8.52 0.83
C ALA A 274 -23.33 7.07 1.30
N GLY A 275 -23.64 6.86 2.59
CA GLY A 275 -24.12 5.58 3.11
C GLY A 275 -23.02 4.65 3.64
N LEU A 276 -21.78 5.13 3.80
CA LEU A 276 -20.70 4.33 4.38
C LEU A 276 -20.72 4.38 5.92
N ARG A 277 -20.58 3.22 6.57
CA ARG A 277 -20.51 3.08 8.03
C ARG A 277 -19.37 2.17 8.45
N ILE A 278 -18.70 2.50 9.54
CA ILE A 278 -17.70 1.62 10.15
C ILE A 278 -18.42 0.42 10.80
N GLU A 279 -17.93 -0.79 10.53
CA GLU A 279 -18.24 -1.99 11.30
C GLU A 279 -17.12 -2.34 12.29
N HIS A 280 -15.88 -2.01 11.93
CA HIS A 280 -14.71 -2.31 12.73
C HIS A 280 -13.60 -1.31 12.44
N VAL A 281 -12.90 -0.89 13.48
CA VAL A 281 -11.67 -0.10 13.41
C VAL A 281 -10.72 -0.57 14.49
N GLU A 282 -9.47 -0.82 14.13
CA GLU A 282 -8.38 -1.03 15.08
C GLU A 282 -7.03 -0.66 14.46
N THR A 283 -6.04 -0.37 15.29
CA THR A 283 -4.64 -0.30 14.85
C THR A 283 -3.94 -1.62 15.16
N ARG A 284 -3.04 -2.06 14.27
CA ARG A 284 -2.10 -3.13 14.62
C ARG A 284 -0.68 -2.73 14.29
N PHE A 285 0.20 -3.24 15.14
CA PHE A 285 1.64 -3.24 14.94
C PHE A 285 2.07 -4.65 14.51
N VAL A 286 2.71 -4.75 13.35
CA VAL A 286 3.32 -6.00 12.87
C VAL A 286 4.83 -5.80 12.80
N ALA A 287 5.55 -6.54 13.64
CA ALA A 287 6.99 -6.44 13.73
C ALA A 287 7.67 -6.81 12.40
N CYS A 288 8.78 -6.14 12.11
CA CYS A 288 9.63 -6.39 10.96
C CYS A 288 10.16 -7.83 11.06
N PRO A 289 9.82 -8.70 10.10
CA PRO A 289 10.19 -10.11 10.15
C PRO A 289 11.72 -10.31 10.11
N PHE A 290 12.44 -9.45 9.39
CA PHE A 290 13.90 -9.48 9.30
C PHE A 290 14.57 -9.04 10.60
N ALA A 291 14.08 -7.98 11.24
CA ALA A 291 14.60 -7.55 12.54
C ALA A 291 14.27 -8.57 13.64
N ALA A 292 13.11 -9.23 13.56
CA ALA A 292 12.75 -10.34 14.44
C ALA A 292 13.65 -11.56 14.22
N ASP A 293 14.01 -11.90 12.97
CA ASP A 293 14.95 -12.98 12.68
C ASP A 293 16.36 -12.66 13.17
N PHE A 294 16.83 -11.43 12.97
CA PHE A 294 18.12 -10.94 13.45
C PHE A 294 18.28 -11.13 14.96
N LYS A 295 17.25 -10.85 15.76
CA LYS A 295 17.26 -11.10 17.21
C LYS A 295 17.51 -12.58 17.58
N ARG A 296 17.25 -13.52 16.67
CA ARG A 296 17.49 -14.96 16.88
C ARG A 296 18.89 -15.39 16.48
N HIS A 297 19.38 -14.95 15.31
CA HIS A 297 20.65 -15.44 14.77
C HIS A 297 21.84 -14.49 14.99
N GLY A 298 21.62 -13.20 15.26
CA GLY A 298 22.66 -12.21 15.56
C GLY A 298 23.62 -11.87 14.41
N ASP A 299 23.25 -12.17 13.17
CA ASP A 299 24.10 -11.96 11.97
C ASP A 299 23.67 -10.68 11.26
N SER A 300 24.44 -9.61 11.43
CA SER A 300 24.13 -8.29 10.86
C SER A 300 24.23 -8.27 9.34
N VAL A 301 25.15 -9.04 8.75
CA VAL A 301 25.33 -9.17 7.31
C VAL A 301 24.13 -9.84 6.67
N LYS A 302 23.66 -10.94 7.28
CA LYS A 302 22.43 -11.60 6.85
C LYS A 302 21.23 -10.66 6.98
N PHE A 303 21.09 -9.99 8.12
CA PHE A 303 19.98 -9.07 8.37
C PHE A 303 19.92 -7.96 7.31
N ALA A 304 21.03 -7.27 7.05
CA ALA A 304 21.07 -6.19 6.07
C ALA A 304 20.71 -6.68 4.65
N LYS A 305 21.25 -7.84 4.24
CA LYS A 305 20.97 -8.44 2.92
C LYS A 305 19.50 -8.80 2.71
N GLU A 306 18.79 -9.18 3.78
CA GLU A 306 17.37 -9.54 3.70
C GLU A 306 16.45 -8.32 3.90
N TYR A 307 16.88 -7.35 4.71
CA TYR A 307 16.13 -6.14 5.05
C TYR A 307 16.15 -5.08 3.94
N ILE A 308 17.31 -4.76 3.34
CA ILE A 308 17.38 -3.68 2.34
C ILE A 308 16.49 -3.92 1.11
N PRO A 309 16.37 -5.15 0.58
CA PRO A 309 15.39 -5.44 -0.47
C PRO A 309 13.96 -5.05 -0.13
N THR A 310 13.51 -5.20 1.13
CA THR A 310 12.16 -4.81 1.53
C THR A 310 11.94 -3.30 1.50
N LEU A 311 13.00 -2.51 1.67
CA LEU A 311 12.92 -1.05 1.57
C LEU A 311 12.88 -0.64 0.10
N ARG A 312 13.79 -1.21 -0.69
CA ARG A 312 13.98 -0.93 -2.11
C ARG A 312 12.74 -1.26 -2.95
N SER A 313 11.97 -2.29 -2.58
CA SER A 313 10.84 -2.80 -3.36
C SER A 313 9.74 -1.76 -3.63
N TRP A 314 9.54 -0.80 -2.72
CA TRP A 314 8.49 0.22 -2.80
C TRP A 314 9.02 1.67 -2.89
N SER A 315 10.28 1.91 -2.53
CA SER A 315 10.85 3.27 -2.50
C SER A 315 11.69 3.63 -3.72
N GLU A 316 12.17 2.65 -4.50
CA GLU A 316 13.05 2.91 -5.66
C GLU A 316 12.45 3.88 -6.67
N ALA A 317 11.14 3.78 -6.97
CA ALA A 317 10.47 4.66 -7.91
C ALA A 317 10.51 6.13 -7.47
N THR A 318 10.38 6.42 -6.16
CA THR A 318 10.46 7.78 -5.62
C THR A 318 11.87 8.36 -5.77
N PHE A 319 12.90 7.61 -5.39
CA PHE A 319 14.28 8.07 -5.54
C PHE A 319 14.66 8.25 -7.00
N ALA A 320 14.24 7.35 -7.88
CA ALA A 320 14.47 7.47 -9.32
C ALA A 320 13.81 8.73 -9.90
N ASN A 321 12.58 9.02 -9.49
CA ASN A 321 11.81 10.19 -9.94
C ASN A 321 12.38 11.53 -9.44
N GLY A 322 13.20 11.52 -8.39
CA GLY A 322 13.92 12.71 -7.93
C GLY A 322 15.15 13.05 -8.79
N LEU A 323 15.69 12.07 -9.52
CA LEU A 323 16.86 12.26 -10.37
C LEU A 323 16.50 12.98 -11.68
N SER A 324 17.47 13.71 -12.25
CA SER A 324 17.27 14.42 -13.50
C SER A 324 16.97 13.47 -14.68
N ASP A 325 15.99 13.85 -15.51
CA ASP A 325 15.69 13.18 -16.79
C ASP A 325 16.85 13.23 -17.81
N ARG A 326 17.88 14.03 -17.54
CA ARG A 326 19.10 14.08 -18.35
C ARG A 326 20.05 12.92 -18.06
N ARG A 327 19.89 12.22 -16.93
CA ARG A 327 20.71 11.05 -16.61
C ARG A 327 20.24 9.86 -17.44
N SER A 328 21.19 9.09 -17.94
CA SER A 328 20.88 7.81 -18.57
C SER A 328 20.31 6.82 -17.55
N PRO A 329 19.52 5.82 -18.00
CA PRO A 329 19.01 4.77 -17.11
C PRO A 329 20.12 4.03 -16.33
N ASP A 330 21.29 3.87 -16.92
CA ASP A 330 22.44 3.23 -16.26
C ASP A 330 23.05 4.11 -15.16
N GLU A 331 23.09 5.42 -15.33
CA GLU A 331 23.53 6.36 -14.29
C GLU A 331 22.53 6.39 -13.13
N GLN A 332 21.24 6.49 -13.42
CA GLN A 332 20.20 6.43 -12.39
C GLN A 332 20.30 5.12 -11.60
N ARG A 333 20.44 3.97 -12.28
CA ARG A 333 20.61 2.67 -11.62
C ARG A 333 21.83 2.64 -10.70
N LYS A 334 22.99 3.14 -11.15
CA LYS A 334 24.22 3.19 -10.33
C LYS A 334 24.06 4.06 -9.07
N ILE A 335 23.35 5.19 -9.18
CA ILE A 335 23.08 6.08 -8.04
C ILE A 335 22.19 5.36 -7.02
N LEU A 336 21.12 4.72 -7.49
CA LEU A 336 20.21 3.97 -6.63
C LEU A 336 20.91 2.77 -5.98
N ASP A 337 21.73 2.03 -6.73
CA ASP A 337 22.53 0.93 -6.19
C ASP A 337 23.52 1.42 -5.12
N ASN A 338 24.15 2.59 -5.31
CA ASN A 338 25.00 3.22 -4.29
C ASN A 338 24.19 3.62 -3.04
N PHE A 339 23.03 4.24 -3.21
CA PHE A 339 22.15 4.62 -2.09
C PHE A 339 21.76 3.42 -1.22
N TYR A 340 21.21 2.36 -1.84
CA TYR A 340 20.82 1.16 -1.10
C TYR A 340 22.04 0.39 -0.57
N GLY A 341 23.18 0.44 -1.27
CA GLY A 341 24.44 -0.12 -0.79
C GLY A 341 24.94 0.57 0.48
N LYS A 342 24.90 1.90 0.53
CA LYS A 342 25.22 2.68 1.75
C LYS A 342 24.28 2.32 2.90
N TYR A 343 22.98 2.15 2.64
CA TYR A 343 22.05 1.72 3.69
C TYR A 343 22.38 0.29 4.15
N GLN A 344 22.71 -0.62 3.23
CA GLN A 344 23.15 -1.95 3.62
C GLN A 344 24.36 -1.90 4.55
N CYS A 345 25.42 -1.18 4.17
CA CYS A 345 26.62 -1.03 5.02
C CYS A 345 26.26 -0.47 6.41
N LEU A 346 25.41 0.56 6.48
CA LEU A 346 24.97 1.14 7.74
C LEU A 346 24.30 0.09 8.65
N VAL A 347 23.40 -0.73 8.10
CA VAL A 347 22.71 -1.78 8.86
C VAL A 347 23.66 -2.92 9.23
N GLU A 348 24.66 -3.24 8.40
CA GLU A 348 25.68 -4.24 8.72
C GLU A 348 26.56 -3.80 9.90
N GLU A 349 26.91 -2.51 9.95
CA GLU A 349 27.76 -1.91 10.98
C GLU A 349 27.01 -1.62 12.29
N SER A 350 25.72 -1.30 12.23
CA SER A 350 24.90 -0.93 13.39
C SER A 350 23.46 -1.45 13.21
N PRO A 351 23.22 -2.76 13.31
CA PRO A 351 21.93 -3.38 12.99
C PRO A 351 20.83 -3.07 14.04
N GLU A 352 21.20 -2.71 15.26
CA GLU A 352 20.26 -2.53 16.37
C GLU A 352 19.26 -1.40 16.09
N GLY A 353 17.98 -1.72 16.25
CA GLY A 353 16.89 -0.75 16.11
C GLY A 353 16.44 -0.48 14.67
N HIS A 354 17.14 -0.97 13.65
CA HIS A 354 16.65 -0.94 12.28
C HIS A 354 15.51 -1.94 12.07
N GLY A 355 14.53 -1.54 11.28
CA GLY A 355 13.42 -2.40 10.88
C GLY A 355 12.32 -1.62 10.19
N MET A 356 11.58 -2.30 9.34
CA MET A 356 10.37 -1.79 8.72
C MET A 356 9.18 -2.43 9.43
N ASP A 357 8.96 -2.03 10.68
CA ASP A 357 7.76 -2.40 11.42
C ASP A 357 6.55 -1.74 10.74
N TYR A 358 5.47 -2.49 10.60
CA TYR A 358 4.26 -2.03 9.93
C TYR A 358 3.26 -1.57 10.97
N VAL A 359 2.74 -0.36 10.79
CA VAL A 359 1.68 0.21 11.61
C VAL A 359 0.51 0.56 10.69
N HIS A 360 -0.60 -0.15 10.89
CA HIS A 360 -1.78 -0.05 10.04
C HIS A 360 -3.02 0.25 10.84
N CYS A 361 -3.92 1.03 10.25
CA CYS A 361 -5.32 1.09 10.63
C CYS A 361 -6.10 0.07 9.79
N TYR A 362 -6.84 -0.82 10.46
CA TYR A 362 -7.67 -1.86 9.87
C TYR A 362 -9.13 -1.42 9.99
N LEU A 363 -9.76 -1.20 8.84
CA LEU A 363 -11.14 -0.76 8.75
C LEU A 363 -11.98 -1.78 8.00
N ILE A 364 -13.11 -2.17 8.60
CA ILE A 364 -14.20 -2.80 7.87
C ILE A 364 -15.32 -1.78 7.74
N ILE A 365 -15.71 -1.46 6.51
CA ILE A 365 -16.73 -0.46 6.20
C ILE A 365 -17.86 -1.13 5.43
N ARG A 366 -19.09 -0.80 5.79
CA ARG A 366 -20.31 -1.22 5.09
C ARG A 366 -20.95 -0.10 4.31
N LYS A 367 -21.63 -0.44 3.23
CA LYS A 367 -22.62 0.42 2.58
C LYS A 367 -24.03 0.03 3.00
N ASP A 368 -24.80 0.98 3.54
CA ASP A 368 -26.15 0.73 4.06
C ASP A 368 -27.24 0.68 2.98
N PHE A 369 -27.16 1.54 1.96
CA PHE A 369 -28.14 1.64 0.88
C PHE A 369 -27.50 1.93 -0.48
#